data_AF-A0A1Q8ZYF4-F1
#
_entry.id   AF-A0A1Q8ZYF4-F1
#
_cell.length_a   1.000
_cell.length_b   1.000
_cell.length_c   1.000
_cell.angle_alpha   90.00
_cell.angle_beta   90.00
_cell.angle_gamma   90.00
#
_symmetry.space_group_name_H-M   'P 1'
#
loop_
_entity.id
_entity.type
_entity.pdbx_description
1 polymer ?
#
loop_
_entity_poly.entity_id
_entity_poly.type
_entity_poly.pdbx_seq_one_letter_code
_entity_poly.pdbx_strand_id
1 'polypeptide(L)'
;MALDRYAECNSAKLRVARFGVSVPASLRDAATRTDITTYQVRGNIAVLTGKNGKVLVDAGITASYARIEQALSKLRDQPARHLINTHRHF
;
A
#
# COMPACT_ATOMS: atom_id res chain seq x y z
N MET A 1 16.79 20.95 11.12
CA MET A 1 16.62 21.23 12.57
C MET A 1 15.20 21.76 12.72
N ALA A 2 14.22 21.13 13.36
CA ALA A 2 14.20 20.00 14.27
C ALA A 2 12.92 19.17 14.06
N LEU A 3 13.05 17.87 14.33
CA LEU A 3 11.99 16.91 14.56
C LEU A 3 11.30 17.27 15.87
N ASP A 4 9.97 17.24 15.93
CA ASP A 4 9.23 16.72 17.09
C ASP A 4 7.72 16.92 16.92
N ARG A 5 6.95 15.84 17.08
CA ARG A 5 5.71 15.70 17.88
C ARG A 5 5.09 14.33 17.59
N TYR A 6 5.75 13.30 18.15
CA TYR A 6 5.21 11.95 18.34
C TYR A 6 4.03 11.97 19.32
N ALA A 7 2.97 11.21 19.05
CA ALA A 7 1.96 10.81 20.04
C ALA A 7 1.45 9.39 19.74
N GLU A 8 1.24 8.62 20.80
CA GLU A 8 1.13 7.15 20.90
C GLU A 8 -0.03 6.49 20.15
N CYS A 9 0.18 5.26 19.67
CA CYS A 9 -0.86 4.39 19.13
C CYS A 9 -1.01 3.14 20.01
N ASN A 10 -2.12 3.06 20.73
CA ASN A 10 -2.48 1.95 21.61
C ASN A 10 -3.19 0.84 20.81
N SER A 11 -2.84 -0.40 21.11
CA SER A 11 -3.16 -1.58 20.29
C SER A 11 -4.61 -2.05 20.46
N ALA A 12 -5.49 -1.76 19.50
CA ALA A 12 -6.84 -2.36 19.42
C ALA A 12 -6.89 -3.40 18.29
N LYS A 13 -7.20 -4.65 18.65
CA LYS A 13 -7.41 -5.78 17.72
C LYS A 13 -8.53 -5.45 16.73
N LEU A 14 -8.17 -5.33 15.45
CA LEU A 14 -9.11 -5.09 14.35
C LEU A 14 -10.06 -6.29 14.20
N ARG A 15 -11.33 -6.12 14.58
CA ARG A 15 -12.43 -6.95 14.10
C ARG A 15 -12.81 -6.43 12.72
N VAL A 16 -12.67 -7.27 11.68
CA VAL A 16 -13.12 -6.91 10.32
C VAL A 16 -14.64 -6.81 10.33
N ALA A 17 -15.17 -5.60 10.46
CA ALA A 17 -16.57 -5.32 10.18
C ALA A 17 -16.78 -5.43 8.66
N ARG A 18 -17.61 -6.37 8.22
CA ARG A 18 -18.12 -6.39 6.85
C ARG A 18 -19.04 -5.18 6.68
N PHE A 19 -18.49 -4.07 6.20
CA PHE A 19 -19.30 -2.97 5.69
C PHE A 19 -19.83 -3.38 4.31
N GLY A 20 -21.14 -3.47 4.17
CA GLY A 20 -21.84 -3.76 2.91
C GLY A 20 -21.80 -2.57 1.95
N VAL A 21 -20.62 -2.11 1.57
CA VAL A 21 -20.47 -1.11 0.50
C VAL A 21 -20.49 -1.85 -0.83
N SER A 22 -21.56 -1.68 -1.61
CA SER A 22 -21.59 -2.15 -2.98
C SER A 22 -20.62 -1.31 -3.81
N VAL A 23 -19.49 -1.89 -4.22
CA VAL A 23 -18.63 -1.28 -5.22
C VAL A 23 -19.47 -1.05 -6.48
N PRO A 24 -19.57 0.18 -7.04
CA PRO A 24 -20.30 0.45 -8.27
C PRO A 24 -19.87 -0.52 -9.39
N ALA A 25 -20.82 -0.94 -10.23
CA ALA A 25 -20.55 -1.91 -11.30
C ALA A 25 -19.40 -1.45 -12.23
N SER A 26 -19.33 -0.14 -12.53
CA SER A 26 -18.26 0.46 -13.33
C SER A 26 -16.86 0.27 -12.75
N LEU A 27 -16.71 0.29 -11.41
CA LEU A 27 -15.42 0.03 -10.77
C LEU A 27 -15.05 -1.45 -10.79
N ARG A 28 -16.04 -2.35 -10.71
CA ARG A 28 -15.80 -3.79 -10.88
C ARG A 28 -15.37 -4.10 -12.31
N ASP A 29 -16.07 -3.54 -13.29
CA ASP A 29 -15.74 -3.70 -14.71
C ASP A 29 -14.37 -3.11 -15.06
N ALA A 30 -13.98 -2.01 -14.40
CA ALA A 30 -12.64 -1.47 -14.53
C ALA A 30 -11.59 -2.44 -13.97
N ALA A 31 -11.82 -2.99 -12.78
CA ALA A 31 -10.88 -3.92 -12.13
C ALA A 31 -10.66 -5.21 -12.91
N THR A 32 -11.68 -5.72 -13.62
CA THR A 32 -11.55 -6.95 -14.44
C THR A 32 -10.78 -6.74 -15.75
N ARG A 33 -10.68 -5.49 -16.23
CA ARG A 33 -10.01 -5.15 -17.49
C ARG A 33 -8.56 -4.67 -17.30
N THR A 34 -8.14 -4.43 -16.07
CA THR A 34 -6.79 -3.93 -15.79
C THR A 34 -5.83 -5.09 -15.53
N ASP A 35 -4.78 -5.18 -16.34
CA ASP A 35 -3.63 -6.06 -16.06
C ASP A 35 -2.82 -5.48 -14.89
N ILE A 36 -3.24 -5.81 -13.67
CA ILE A 36 -2.56 -5.45 -12.43
C ILE A 36 -2.08 -6.71 -11.72
N THR A 37 -0.80 -6.74 -11.34
CA THR A 37 -0.26 -7.81 -10.48
C THR A 37 -0.03 -7.28 -9.09
N THR A 38 -0.52 -8.00 -8.09
CA THR A 38 -0.36 -7.63 -6.67
C THR A 38 0.77 -8.44 -6.05
N TYR A 39 1.68 -7.75 -5.36
CA TYR A 39 2.79 -8.34 -4.62
C TYR A 39 2.69 -7.92 -3.15
N GLN A 40 2.70 -8.89 -2.25
CA GLN A 40 2.96 -8.60 -0.84
C GLN A 40 4.46 -8.40 -0.65
N VAL A 41 4.85 -7.22 -0.16
CA VAL A 41 6.27 -6.83 -0.10
C VAL A 41 6.83 -7.00 1.31
N ARG A 42 6.05 -6.63 2.34
CA ARG A 42 6.42 -6.82 3.75
C ARG A 42 5.23 -6.58 4.66
N GLY A 43 4.88 -7.54 5.53
CA GLY A 43 3.76 -7.39 6.46
C GLY A 43 2.47 -7.02 5.70
N ASN A 44 1.88 -5.87 6.03
CA ASN A 44 0.65 -5.36 5.40
C ASN A 44 0.88 -4.47 4.17
N ILE A 45 2.13 -4.33 3.69
CA ILE A 45 2.46 -3.50 2.51
C ILE A 45 2.27 -4.33 1.24
N ALA A 46 1.51 -3.77 0.29
CA ALA A 46 1.28 -4.36 -1.02
C ALA A 46 1.71 -3.41 -2.15
N VAL A 47 2.06 -3.99 -3.29
CA VAL A 47 2.40 -3.26 -4.51
C VAL A 47 1.57 -3.79 -5.66
N LEU A 48 0.91 -2.87 -6.37
CA LEU A 48 0.25 -3.15 -7.62
C LEU A 48 1.15 -2.67 -8.75
N THR A 49 1.45 -3.53 -9.72
CA THR A 49 2.23 -3.16 -10.91
C THR A 49 1.34 -3.20 -12.15
N GLY A 50 1.57 -2.27 -13.08
CA GLY A 50 0.89 -2.23 -14.37
C GLY A 50 1.73 -1.45 -15.39
N LYS A 51 1.29 -1.34 -16.65
CA LYS A 51 2.04 -0.64 -17.70
C LYS A 51 2.47 0.80 -17.34
N ASN A 52 1.72 1.46 -16.46
CA ASN A 52 1.94 2.85 -16.06
C ASN A 52 2.77 3.01 -14.77
N GLY A 53 3.31 1.94 -14.21
CA GLY A 53 4.14 2.00 -13.00
C GLY A 53 3.54 1.28 -11.81
N LYS A 54 4.09 1.61 -10.63
CA LYS A 54 3.75 0.96 -9.36
C LYS A 54 2.86 1.84 -8.50
N VAL A 55 1.87 1.23 -7.87
CA VAL A 55 1.09 1.80 -6.77
C VAL A 55 1.46 1.05 -5.49
N LEU A 56 1.89 1.77 -4.46
CA LEU A 56 2.15 1.21 -3.13
C LEU A 56 0.91 1.40 -2.27
N VAL A 57 0.55 0.35 -1.52
CA VAL A 57 -0.43 0.42 -0.43
C VAL A 57 0.33 0.30 0.87
N ASP A 58 0.24 1.37 1.67
CA ASP A 58 1.06 1.69 2.84
C ASP A 58 2.55 1.86 2.55
N ALA A 59 3.21 2.56 3.47
CA ALA A 59 4.66 2.69 3.53
C ALA A 59 5.18 2.06 4.82
N GLY A 60 6.41 1.54 4.77
CA GLY A 60 7.07 1.04 5.97
C GLY A 60 7.55 2.16 6.89
N ILE A 61 8.21 1.76 7.98
CA ILE A 61 9.03 2.67 8.81
C ILE A 61 10.46 2.73 8.28
N THR A 62 11.26 3.72 8.70
CA THR A 62 12.65 3.91 8.27
C THR A 62 13.49 2.62 8.33
N ALA A 63 13.37 1.85 9.42
CA ALA A 63 14.09 0.58 9.60
C ALA A 63 13.73 -0.52 8.58
N SER A 64 12.63 -0.35 7.84
CA SER A 64 12.19 -1.29 6.80
C SER A 64 12.46 -0.82 5.37
N TYR A 65 12.95 0.41 5.17
CA TYR A 65 13.12 1.00 3.83
C TYR A 65 14.04 0.17 2.93
N ALA A 66 15.22 -0.19 3.43
CA ALA A 66 16.17 -1.00 2.64
C ALA A 66 15.57 -2.34 2.19
N ARG A 67 14.75 -2.97 3.02
CA ARG A 67 14.06 -4.24 2.66
C ARG A 67 12.95 -4.01 1.63
N ILE A 68 12.22 -2.91 1.75
CA ILE A 68 11.17 -2.55 0.79
C ILE A 68 11.80 -2.22 -0.57
N GLU A 69 12.87 -1.42 -0.59
CA GLU A 69 13.62 -1.11 -1.81
C GLU A 69 14.18 -2.36 -2.49
N GLN A 70 14.78 -3.28 -1.73
CA GLN A 70 15.27 -4.55 -2.24
C GLN A 70 14.15 -5.44 -2.82
N ALA A 71 12.96 -5.40 -2.23
CA ALA A 71 11.83 -6.16 -2.75
C ALA A 71 11.22 -5.49 -3.99
N LEU A 72 11.17 -4.15 -4.03
CA LEU A 72 10.73 -3.37 -5.18
C LEU A 72 11.65 -3.54 -6.40
N SER A 73 12.96 -3.70 -6.19
CA SER A 73 13.94 -3.91 -7.27
C SER A 73 13.82 -5.27 -7.96
N LYS A 74 13.15 -6.24 -7.31
CA LYS A 74 12.82 -7.55 -7.90
C LYS A 74 11.53 -7.53 -8.72
N LEU A 75 10.76 -6.45 -8.64
CA LEU A 75 9.57 -6.25 -9.46
C LEU A 75 9.94 -5.55 -10.77
N ARG A 76 8.97 -5.40 -11.69
CA ARG A 76 9.16 -4.66 -12.94
C ARG A 76 9.82 -3.30 -12.68
N ASP A 77 10.87 -2.99 -13.44
CA ASP A 77 11.59 -1.73 -13.36
C ASP A 77 10.75 -0.58 -13.93
N GLN A 78 9.99 0.04 -13.04
CA GLN A 78 9.07 1.13 -13.32
C GLN A 78 9.00 2.03 -12.08
N PRO A 79 8.69 3.33 -12.21
CA PRO A 79 8.61 4.20 -11.05
C PRO A 79 7.41 3.85 -10.15
N ALA A 80 7.57 4.03 -8.84
CA ALA A 80 6.46 4.17 -7.91
C ALA A 80 5.80 5.54 -8.15
N ARG A 81 4.55 5.54 -8.65
CA ARG A 81 3.85 6.77 -9.04
C ARG A 81 2.85 7.25 -8.00
N HIS A 82 2.28 6.32 -7.25
CA HIS A 82 1.26 6.61 -6.25
C HIS A 82 1.51 5.81 -4.98
N LEU A 83 1.19 6.42 -3.85
CA LEU A 83 1.15 5.81 -2.54
C LEU A 83 -0.25 6.03 -1.98
N ILE A 84 -0.92 4.93 -1.63
CA ILE A 84 -2.19 4.94 -0.89
C ILE A 84 -1.86 4.52 0.52
N ASN A 85 -1.94 5.45 1.47
CA ASN A 85 -1.78 5.12 2.89
C ASN A 85 -3.15 4.79 3.46
N THR A 86 -3.32 3.58 4.00
CA THR A 86 -4.58 3.12 4.60
C THR A 86 -4.96 3.97 5.81
N HIS A 87 -3.96 4.42 6.55
CA HIS A 87 -4.08 5.37 7.64
C HIS A 87 -2.72 6.03 7.89
N ARG A 88 -2.73 7.13 8.65
CA ARG A 88 -1.49 7.76 9.08
C ARG A 88 -1.02 7.15 10.40
N HIS A 89 0.16 6.56 10.39
CA HIS A 89 0.96 6.39 11.58
C HIS A 89 1.79 7.66 11.78
N PHE A 90 1.76 8.23 12.99
CA PHE A 90 2.51 9.42 13.47
C PHE A 90 2.37 10.71 12.62
#